data_AF-T0JE08-F1
#
_entry.id   AF-T0JE08-F1
#
_cell.length_a   1.000
_cell.length_b   1.000
_cell.length_c   1.000
_cell.angle_alpha   90.00
_cell.angle_beta   90.00
_cell.angle_gamma   90.00
#
_symmetry.space_group_name_H-M   'P 1'
#
loop_
_entity.id
_entity.type
_entity.pdbx_description
1 polymer ?
#
loop_
_entity_poly.entity_id
_entity_poly.type
_entity_poly.pdbx_seq_one_letter_code
_entity_poly.pdbx_strand_id
1 'polypeptide(L)' 'MKLGTHIRNARSELTKVIFPTKGQVKQAYISVLIVVTVIAAFLALVDLVMSSVMSALLG' A
#
# COMPACT_ATOMS: atom_id res chain seq x y z
N MET A 1 -23.53 -22.32 24.29
CA MET A 1 -22.56 -21.45 23.57
C MET A 1 -21.56 -22.34 22.86
N LYS A 2 -21.55 -22.37 21.52
CA LYS A 2 -20.80 -23.35 20.72
C LYS A 2 -19.40 -22.83 20.32
N LEU A 3 -18.60 -22.37 21.29
CA LEU A 3 -17.27 -21.79 21.04
C LEU A 3 -16.33 -22.74 20.28
N GLY A 4 -16.35 -24.03 20.61
CA GLY A 4 -15.47 -25.03 19.97
C GLY A 4 -15.68 -25.20 18.46
N THR A 5 -16.93 -25.12 17.99
CA THR A 5 -17.23 -25.19 16.55
C THR A 5 -16.90 -23.90 15.82
N HIS A 6 -17.01 -22.73 16.48
CA HIS A 6 -16.62 -21.46 15.87
C HIS A 6 -15.10 -21.40 15.63
N ILE A 7 -14.30 -21.87 16.58
CA ILE A 7 -12.84 -21.95 16.40
C ILE A 7 -12.47 -22.94 15.28
N ARG A 8 -13.14 -24.11 15.23
CA ARG A 8 -12.92 -25.09 14.16
C ARG A 8 -13.22 -24.51 12.77
N ASN A 9 -14.35 -23.83 12.62
CA ASN A 9 -14.75 -23.21 11.36
C ASN A 9 -13.80 -22.07 10.96
N ALA A 10 -13.38 -21.22 11.91
CA ALA A 10 -12.43 -20.13 11.66
C ALA A 10 -11.07 -20.66 11.18
N ARG A 11 -10.58 -21.79 11.73
CA ARG A 11 -9.33 -22.41 11.24
C ARG A 11 -9.48 -22.99 9.83
N SER A 12 -10.65 -23.55 9.50
CA SER A 12 -10.93 -24.04 8.14
C SER A 12 -11.02 -22.91 7.11
N GLU A 13 -11.47 -21.72 7.52
CA GLU A 13 -11.52 -20.52 6.68
C GLU A 13 -10.13 -19.95 6.43
N LEU A 14 -9.28 -19.91 7.46
CA LEU A 14 -7.87 -19.52 7.36
C LEU A 14 -7.09 -20.35 6.34
N THR A 15 -7.41 -21.65 6.19
CA THR A 15 -6.79 -22.52 5.18
C THR A 15 -7.26 -22.21 3.75
N LYS A 16 -8.43 -21.57 3.57
CA LYS A 16 -8.89 -21.11 2.25
C LYS A 16 -8.19 -19.83 1.81
N VAL A 17 -7.65 -19.07 2.75
CA VAL A 17 -6.85 -17.89 2.43
C VAL A 17 -5.52 -18.37 1.89
N ILE A 18 -5.28 -18.14 0.61
CA ILE A 18 -4.03 -18.51 -0.04
C ILE A 18 -2.97 -17.54 0.48
N PHE A 19 -2.09 -18.03 1.35
CA PHE A 19 -0.95 -17.23 1.78
C PHE A 19 -0.05 -16.96 0.58
N PRO A 20 0.38 -15.71 0.37
CA PRO A 20 1.21 -15.36 -0.76
C PRO A 20 2.54 -16.08 -0.67
N THR A 21 2.99 -16.64 -1.79
CA THR A 21 4.33 -17.23 -1.88
C THR A 21 5.40 -16.14 -1.73
N LYS A 22 6.61 -16.49 -1.25
CA LYS A 22 7.71 -15.52 -1.08
C LYS A 22 8.02 -14.74 -2.37
N GLY A 23 7.80 -15.34 -3.54
CA GLY A 23 7.94 -14.68 -4.85
C GLY A 23 6.85 -13.65 -5.12
N GLN A 24 5.59 -13.97 -4.85
CA GLN A 24 4.46 -13.04 -5.02
C GLN A 24 4.58 -11.82 -4.11
N VAL A 25 5.07 -11.99 -2.87
CA VAL A 25 5.31 -10.86 -1.95
C VAL A 25 6.34 -9.89 -2.53
N LYS A 26 7.45 -10.40 -3.09
CA LYS A 26 8.48 -9.55 -3.71
C LYS A 26 7.94 -8.82 -4.94
N GLN A 27 7.16 -9.49 -5.78
CA GLN A 27 6.56 -8.88 -6.97
C GLN A 27 5.56 -7.78 -6.60
N ALA A 28 4.66 -8.05 -5.64
CA ALA A 28 3.71 -7.07 -5.14
C ALA A 28 4.43 -5.85 -4.52
N TYR A 29 5.50 -6.09 -3.75
CA TYR A 29 6.32 -5.02 -3.18
C TYR A 29 6.93 -4.11 -4.27
N ILE A 30 7.54 -4.70 -5.31
CA ILE A 30 8.12 -3.93 -6.42
C ILE A 30 7.04 -3.13 -7.15
N SER A 31 5.87 -3.75 -7.38
CA SER A 31 4.75 -3.08 -8.05
C SER A 31 4.27 -1.85 -7.27
N VAL A 32 4.07 -1.98 -5.96
CA VAL A 32 3.64 -0.86 -5.11
C VAL A 32 4.72 0.22 -5.03
N LEU A 33 5.99 -0.17 -4.92
CA LEU A 33 7.11 0.77 -4.82
C LEU A 33 7.23 1.66 -6.06
N ILE A 34 7.05 1.09 -7.26
CA ILE A 34 7.06 1.86 -8.51
C ILE A 34 5.91 2.87 -8.52
N VAL A 35 4.68 2.43 -8.22
CA VAL A 35 3.50 3.30 -8.23
C VAL A 35 3.64 4.45 -7.24
N VAL A 36 4.08 4.15 -6.00
CA VAL A 36 4.28 5.17 -4.96
C VAL A 36 5.38 6.15 -5.36
N THR A 37 6.47 5.68 -5.98
CA THR A 37 7.56 6.54 -6.44
C THR A 37 7.10 7.53 -7.50
N VAL A 38 6.30 7.08 -8.48
CA VAL A 38 5.75 7.95 -9.53
C VAL A 38 4.83 9.02 -8.94
N ILE A 39 3.93 8.62 -8.03
CA ILE A 39 3.02 9.56 -7.37
C ILE A 39 3.80 10.58 -6.52
N ALA A 40 4.78 10.12 -5.74
CA ALA A 40 5.61 11.00 -4.91
C ALA A 40 6.41 11.99 -5.76
N ALA A 41 6.99 11.56 -6.88
CA ALA A 41 7.71 12.43 -7.80
C ALA A 41 6.79 13.51 -8.41
N PHE A 42 5.56 13.13 -8.76
CA PHE A 42 4.57 14.08 -9.26
C PHE A 42 4.19 15.13 -8.20
N LEU A 43 3.89 14.68 -6.97
CA LEU A 43 3.56 15.60 -5.87
C LEU A 43 4.73 16.55 -5.57
N ALA A 44 5.95 16.04 -5.52
CA ALA A 44 7.15 16.86 -5.28
C ALA A 44 7.34 17.94 -6.35
N LEU A 45 7.03 17.66 -7.62
CA LEU A 45 7.08 18.65 -8.69
C LEU A 45 6.01 19.74 -8.48
N VAL A 46 4.79 19.35 -8.13
CA VAL A 46 3.70 20.30 -7.85
C VAL A 46 4.05 21.20 -6.67
N ASP A 47 4.59 20.63 -5.59
CA ASP A 47 5.03 21.38 -4.42
C ASP A 47 6.13 22.38 -4.76
N LEU A 48 7.09 22.00 -5.61
CA LEU A 48 8.16 22.90 -6.06
C LEU A 48 7.59 24.09 -6.85
N VAL A 49 6.67 23.83 -7.77
CA VAL A 49 6.02 24.87 -8.57
C VAL A 49 5.22 25.81 -7.66
N MET A 50 4.39 25.27 -6.78
CA MET A 50 3.59 26.08 -5.86
C MET A 50 4.47 26.90 -4.90
N SER A 51 5.54 26.30 -4.37
CA SER A 51 6.51 27.02 -3.53
C SER A 51 7.19 28.15 -4.29
N SER A 52 7.58 27.95 -5.54
CA SER A 52 8.22 28.99 -6.35
C SER A 52 7.28 30.15 -6.68
N VAL A 53 6.02 29.83 -7.00
CA VAL A 53 4.97 30.83 -7.27
C VAL A 53 4.67 31.62 -6.00
N MET A 54 4.51 30.95 -4.85
CA MET A 54 4.26 31.65 -3.58
C MET A 54 5.45 32.50 -3.14
N SER A 55 6.69 32.03 -3.30
CA SER A 55 7.87 32.85 -3.03
C SER A 55 7.96 34.08 -3.95
N ALA A 56 7.50 33.99 -5.21
CA ALA A 56 7.49 35.13 -6.12
C ALA A 56 6.34 36.13 -5.86
N LEU A 57 5.27 35.70 -5.18
CA LEU A 57 4.12 36.55 -4.85
C LEU A 57 4.22 37.18 -3.45
N LEU A 58 4.84 36.48 -2.50
CA LEU A 58 5.02 36.95 -1.12
C LEU A 58 6.38 37.64 -0.90
N GLY A 59 7.30 37.50 -1.87
CA GLY A 59 8.59 38.21 -1.93
C GLY A 59 8.52 39.51 -2.71
#